data_AF-A0A6M2EKE1-F1
#
_entry.id   AF-A0A6M2EKE1-F1
#
_cell.length_a   1.000
_cell.length_b   1.000
_cell.length_c   1.000
_cell.angle_alpha   90.00
_cell.angle_beta   90.00
_cell.angle_gamma   90.00
#
_symmetry.space_group_name_H-M   'P 1'
#
loop_
_entity.id
_entity.type
_entity.pdbx_description
1 polymer ?
#
loop_
_entity_poly.entity_id
_entity_poly.type
_entity_poly.pdbx_seq_one_letter_code
_entity_poly.pdbx_strand_id
1 'polypeptide(L)'
;MSDRIYDFDVYNDLGNPDKGNHLVRPRLGGKAIPYPRRCRTGRLPMDSDINAESRVEKPTPLYVPRDEQFEESKQNTFSNGRLRAVLHTLIPAIKASISAENQDFSSFSDIGVLYKEGLLLKVGLQDEIWKNLPLLKAVNKIQESGEGQLKYDTPKILSSEYIPC
;
A
#
# COMPACT_ATOMS: atom_id res chain seq x y z
N MET A 1 20.88 -10.36 -11.62
CA MET A 1 20.74 -11.10 -10.35
C MET A 1 19.90 -12.34 -10.60
N SER A 2 20.55 -13.49 -10.72
CA SER A 2 19.92 -14.80 -10.99
C SER A 2 20.12 -15.75 -9.81
N ASP A 3 20.37 -15.20 -8.63
CA ASP A 3 20.74 -15.99 -7.46
C ASP A 3 19.52 -16.78 -7.00
N ARG A 4 19.75 -18.07 -6.75
CA ARG A 4 18.75 -19.04 -6.27
C ARG A 4 19.17 -19.53 -4.88
N ILE A 5 19.65 -18.60 -4.06
CA ILE A 5 20.18 -18.88 -2.73
C ILE A 5 19.05 -18.70 -1.73
N TYR A 6 18.68 -19.81 -1.10
CA TYR A 6 17.74 -19.84 0.02
C TYR A 6 18.53 -19.92 1.31
N ASP A 7 18.40 -18.90 2.14
CA ASP A 7 19.01 -18.84 3.46
C ASP A 7 18.07 -18.07 4.39
N PHE A 8 18.31 -18.18 5.70
CA PHE A 8 17.43 -17.67 6.73
C PHE A 8 18.03 -16.47 7.46
N ASP A 9 17.17 -15.53 7.80
CA ASP A 9 17.51 -14.42 8.69
C ASP A 9 16.36 -14.10 9.65
N VAL A 10 16.67 -13.30 10.65
CA VAL A 10 15.70 -12.73 11.60
C VAL A 10 15.05 -11.46 11.01
N TYR A 11 13.96 -11.01 11.63
CA TYR A 11 13.33 -9.73 11.27
C TYR A 11 14.06 -8.60 11.99
N ASN A 12 15.19 -8.18 11.41
CA ASN A 12 15.95 -6.99 11.77
C ASN A 12 15.87 -5.87 10.71
N ASP A 13 14.98 -6.01 9.73
CA ASP A 13 14.84 -5.14 8.56
C ASP A 13 13.53 -4.33 8.54
N LEU A 14 12.75 -4.39 9.64
CA LEU A 14 11.47 -3.68 9.78
C LEU A 14 11.62 -2.21 10.19
N GLY A 15 12.67 -1.90 10.96
CA GLY A 15 12.96 -0.55 11.45
C GLY A 15 13.73 0.30 10.46
N ASN A 16 13.85 1.60 10.75
CA ASN A 16 14.76 2.49 10.05
C ASN A 16 15.41 3.49 11.03
N PRO A 17 16.43 3.05 11.81
CA PRO A 17 17.05 3.89 12.83
C PRO A 17 17.74 5.13 12.25
N ASP A 18 18.30 5.07 11.04
CA ASP A 18 18.97 6.21 10.39
C ASP A 18 18.02 7.37 10.08
N LYS A 19 16.72 7.10 9.90
CA LYS A 19 15.69 8.14 9.71
C LYS A 19 15.13 8.70 11.03
N GLY A 20 15.54 8.17 12.17
CA GLY A 20 15.22 8.69 13.50
C GLY A 20 14.68 7.65 14.49
N ASN A 21 14.80 7.98 15.77
CA ASN A 21 14.55 7.05 16.88
C ASN A 21 13.13 6.46 16.91
N HIS A 22 12.12 7.20 16.43
CA HIS A 22 10.73 6.73 16.38
C HIS A 22 10.49 5.58 15.37
N LEU A 23 11.46 5.33 14.48
CA LEU A 23 11.44 4.25 13.50
C LEU A 23 12.28 3.04 13.92
N VAL A 24 12.89 3.08 15.11
CA VAL A 24 13.57 1.92 15.69
C VAL A 24 12.54 0.83 16.00
N ARG A 25 12.85 -0.41 15.65
CA ARG A 25 12.00 -1.58 15.93
C ARG A 25 12.83 -2.68 16.58
N PRO A 26 12.26 -3.45 17.52
CA PRO A 26 12.96 -4.58 18.09
C PRO A 26 13.18 -5.66 17.04
N ARG A 27 14.28 -6.40 17.20
CA ARG A 27 14.58 -7.57 16.37
C ARG A 27 13.62 -8.71 16.72
N LEU A 28 12.93 -9.26 15.73
CA LEU A 28 12.07 -10.43 15.93
C LEU A 28 12.77 -11.70 15.45
N GLY A 29 12.95 -12.65 16.36
CA GLY A 29 13.67 -13.89 16.15
C GLY A 29 14.78 -14.09 17.18
N GLY A 30 14.98 -15.35 17.60
CA GLY A 30 15.98 -15.71 18.60
C GLY A 30 15.31 -16.19 19.88
N LYS A 31 16.05 -16.19 20.99
CA LYS A 31 15.53 -16.66 22.29
C LYS A 31 14.66 -15.62 23.00
N ALA A 32 15.02 -14.34 22.90
CA ALA A 32 14.34 -13.26 23.62
C ALA A 32 12.95 -12.95 23.05
N ILE A 33 12.85 -12.80 21.73
CA ILE A 33 11.58 -12.58 21.02
C ILE A 33 11.48 -13.65 19.94
N PRO A 34 10.96 -14.85 20.26
CA PRO A 34 10.87 -15.94 19.29
C PRO A 34 9.92 -15.54 18.16
N TYR A 35 10.38 -15.73 16.93
CA TYR A 35 9.63 -15.42 15.72
C TYR A 35 10.14 -16.30 14.57
N PRO A 36 9.28 -16.68 13.61
CA PRO A 36 9.71 -17.36 12.39
C PRO A 36 10.88 -16.65 11.70
N ARG A 37 11.73 -17.42 11.03
CA ARG A 37 12.77 -16.86 10.17
C ARG A 37 12.17 -16.42 8.84
N ARG A 38 12.81 -15.43 8.22
CA ARG A 38 12.50 -14.98 6.85
C ARG A 38 13.62 -15.35 5.88
N CYS A 39 13.41 -15.12 4.59
CA CYS A 39 14.48 -15.21 3.60
C CYS A 39 15.55 -14.15 3.89
N ARG A 40 16.81 -14.59 3.90
CA ARG A 40 17.97 -13.72 4.00
C ARG A 40 18.11 -12.89 2.73
N THR A 41 18.41 -11.61 2.92
CA THR A 41 18.61 -10.65 1.82
C THR A 41 20.03 -10.11 1.73
N GLY A 42 20.80 -10.20 2.82
CA GLY A 42 22.25 -9.96 2.81
C GLY A 42 22.65 -8.50 2.56
N ARG A 43 21.75 -7.53 2.79
CA ARG A 43 22.11 -6.12 2.67
C ARG A 43 23.01 -5.70 3.83
N LEU A 44 23.70 -4.58 3.63
CA LEU A 44 24.55 -4.00 4.66
C LEU A 44 23.72 -3.58 5.87
N PRO A 45 24.31 -3.58 7.08
CA PRO A 45 23.69 -2.98 8.26
C PRO A 45 23.41 -1.49 8.08
N MET A 46 22.56 -0.94 8.94
CA MET A 46 22.31 0.49 9.06
C MET A 46 23.49 1.19 9.76
N ASP A 47 23.71 2.47 9.45
CA ASP A 47 24.83 3.23 10.02
C ASP A 47 24.63 3.46 11.54
N SER A 48 23.39 3.67 11.96
CA SER A 48 23.04 3.93 13.37
C SER A 48 22.93 2.66 14.22
N ASP A 49 22.74 1.49 13.60
CA ASP A 49 22.64 0.20 14.31
C ASP A 49 23.14 -0.96 13.43
N ILE A 50 24.29 -1.51 13.80
CA ILE A 50 24.92 -2.67 13.14
C ILE A 50 24.04 -3.93 13.14
N ASN A 51 23.06 -3.99 14.04
CA ASN A 51 22.16 -5.13 14.16
C ASN A 51 20.94 -5.03 13.26
N ALA A 52 20.61 -3.84 12.77
CA ALA A 52 19.50 -3.59 11.88
C ALA A 52 19.99 -3.69 10.43
N GLU A 53 19.30 -4.47 9.59
CA GLU A 53 19.63 -4.53 8.18
C GLU A 53 19.10 -3.29 7.47
N SER A 54 19.84 -2.79 6.47
CA SER A 54 19.44 -1.63 5.70
C SER A 54 18.11 -1.82 4.98
N ARG A 55 17.38 -0.72 4.80
CA ARG A 55 16.05 -0.75 4.20
C ARG A 55 16.15 -0.50 2.69
N VAL A 56 15.44 -1.31 1.90
CA VAL A 56 15.23 -1.04 0.48
C VAL A 56 14.10 -0.04 0.33
N GLU A 57 14.39 1.12 -0.25
CA GLU A 57 13.37 2.08 -0.63
C GLU A 57 12.83 1.77 -2.03
N LYS A 58 11.55 2.10 -2.22
CA LYS A 58 10.89 1.98 -3.53
C LYS A 58 11.57 2.96 -4.51
N PRO A 59 11.68 2.62 -5.81
CA PRO A 59 11.00 1.52 -6.52
C PRO A 59 11.74 0.17 -6.52
N THR A 60 12.91 0.07 -5.91
CA THR A 60 13.75 -1.13 -5.95
C THR A 60 13.06 -2.32 -5.27
N PRO A 61 13.02 -3.51 -5.90
CA PRO A 61 12.42 -4.69 -5.29
C PRO A 61 13.29 -5.26 -4.17
N LEU A 62 12.64 -5.85 -3.16
CA LEU A 62 13.33 -6.64 -2.14
C LEU A 62 13.85 -7.94 -2.77
N TYR A 63 15.06 -8.37 -2.43
CA TYR A 63 15.60 -9.64 -2.93
C TYR A 63 14.74 -10.81 -2.46
N VAL A 64 14.42 -11.68 -3.42
CA VAL A 64 13.96 -13.06 -3.22
C VAL A 64 14.68 -13.94 -4.25
N PRO A 65 14.86 -15.24 -3.96
CA PRO A 65 15.45 -16.20 -4.90
C PRO A 65 14.76 -16.11 -6.27
N ARG A 66 15.53 -16.30 -7.35
CA ARG A 66 15.05 -16.01 -8.70
C ARG A 66 13.73 -16.70 -9.06
N ASP A 67 13.53 -17.93 -8.59
CA ASP A 67 12.35 -18.73 -8.89
C ASP A 67 11.09 -18.25 -8.13
N GLU A 68 11.26 -17.45 -7.08
CA GLU A 68 10.17 -16.84 -6.27
C GLU A 68 9.80 -15.42 -6.73
N GLN A 69 10.54 -14.86 -7.69
CA GLN A 69 10.22 -13.55 -8.23
C GLN A 69 8.97 -13.62 -9.10
N PHE A 70 8.16 -12.55 -9.05
CA PHE A 70 7.03 -12.44 -9.94
C PHE A 70 7.48 -12.40 -11.40
N GLU A 71 6.74 -13.12 -12.24
CA GLU A 71 6.74 -12.90 -13.68
C GLU A 71 6.27 -11.47 -14.00
N GLU A 72 6.69 -10.93 -15.14
CA GLU A 72 6.43 -9.54 -15.54
C GLU A 72 4.93 -9.19 -15.50
N SER A 73 4.06 -10.05 -16.02
CA SER A 73 2.61 -9.83 -16.02
C SER A 73 2.05 -9.68 -14.60
N LYS A 74 2.43 -10.58 -13.69
CA LYS A 74 2.04 -10.54 -12.27
C LYS A 74 2.63 -9.33 -11.54
N GLN A 75 3.89 -8.98 -11.86
CA GLN A 75 4.56 -7.81 -11.30
C GLN A 75 3.84 -6.52 -11.72
N ASN A 76 3.37 -6.44 -12.97
CA ASN A 76 2.59 -5.31 -13.48
C ASN A 76 1.23 -5.24 -12.77
N THR A 77 0.51 -6.36 -12.65
CA THR A 77 -0.75 -6.41 -11.89
C THR A 77 -0.55 -5.98 -10.44
N PHE A 78 0.50 -6.47 -9.77
CA PHE A 78 0.82 -6.11 -8.40
C PHE A 78 1.16 -4.62 -8.26
N SER A 79 1.92 -4.07 -9.22
CA SER A 79 2.30 -2.66 -9.23
C SER A 79 1.08 -1.76 -9.45
N ASN A 80 0.17 -2.13 -10.35
CA ASN A 80 -1.08 -1.43 -10.58
C ASN A 80 -1.99 -1.51 -9.35
N GLY A 81 -2.13 -2.68 -8.73
CA GLY A 81 -2.89 -2.86 -7.49
C GLY A 81 -2.32 -2.02 -6.33
N ARG A 82 -0.99 -1.95 -6.21
CA ARG A 82 -0.31 -1.08 -5.23
C ARG A 82 -0.56 0.40 -5.50
N LEU A 83 -0.47 0.85 -6.74
CA LEU A 83 -0.77 2.24 -7.11
C LEU A 83 -2.23 2.56 -6.77
N ARG A 84 -3.16 1.67 -7.13
CA ARG A 84 -4.58 1.78 -6.79
C ARG A 84 -4.78 1.90 -5.27
N ALA A 85 -4.10 1.08 -4.46
CA ALA A 85 -4.16 1.14 -3.01
C ALA A 85 -3.61 2.47 -2.43
N VAL A 86 -2.51 2.99 -2.99
CA VAL A 86 -1.98 4.30 -2.57
C VAL A 86 -2.95 5.43 -2.89
N LEU A 87 -3.54 5.43 -4.09
CA LEU A 87 -4.55 6.42 -4.48
C LEU A 87 -5.79 6.36 -3.58
N HIS A 88 -6.23 5.15 -3.24
CA HIS A 88 -7.33 4.90 -2.30
C HIS A 88 -7.11 5.53 -0.92
N THR A 89 -5.86 5.65 -0.45
CA THR A 89 -5.53 6.30 0.82
C THR A 89 -5.30 7.80 0.66
N LEU A 90 -4.60 8.23 -0.40
CA LEU A 90 -4.20 9.63 -0.59
C LEU A 90 -5.39 10.53 -0.94
N ILE A 91 -6.30 10.08 -1.79
CA ILE A 91 -7.43 10.91 -2.23
C ILE A 91 -8.33 11.32 -1.05
N PRO A 92 -8.77 10.39 -0.17
CA PRO A 92 -9.49 10.77 1.04
C PRO A 92 -8.69 11.67 1.97
N ALA A 93 -7.38 11.41 2.14
CA ALA A 93 -6.53 12.23 3.01
C ALA A 93 -6.39 13.68 2.50
N ILE A 94 -6.24 13.88 1.20
CA ILE A 94 -6.22 15.20 0.58
C ILE A 94 -7.57 15.89 0.79
N LYS A 95 -8.69 15.19 0.62
CA LYS A 95 -10.04 15.73 0.86
C LYS A 95 -10.20 16.23 2.29
N ALA A 96 -9.78 15.40 3.26
CA ALA A 96 -9.84 15.74 4.67
C ALA A 96 -8.96 16.96 5.02
N SER A 97 -7.84 17.17 4.31
CA SER A 97 -6.97 18.33 4.54
C SER A 97 -7.50 19.65 3.97
N ILE A 98 -8.30 19.60 2.90
CA ILE A 98 -8.81 20.79 2.19
C ILE A 98 -10.22 21.17 2.67
N SER A 99 -11.05 20.19 3.01
CA SER A 99 -12.44 20.41 3.42
C SER A 99 -12.55 20.52 4.94
N ALA A 100 -12.98 21.68 5.42
CA ALA A 100 -13.22 21.93 6.85
C ALA A 100 -14.48 21.23 7.39
N GLU A 101 -15.39 20.79 6.51
CA GLU A 101 -16.65 20.13 6.85
C GLU A 101 -16.66 18.68 6.36
N ASN A 102 -16.94 17.75 7.29
CA ASN A 102 -17.14 16.30 7.08
C ASN A 102 -15.87 15.44 6.99
N GLN A 103 -15.22 15.26 8.15
CA GLN A 103 -14.12 14.31 8.34
C GLN A 103 -14.61 12.85 8.47
N ASP A 104 -15.90 12.64 8.77
CA ASP A 104 -16.45 11.32 9.12
C ASP A 104 -17.48 10.82 8.09
N PHE A 105 -17.74 9.51 8.10
CA PHE A 105 -18.89 8.92 7.41
C PHE A 105 -20.17 9.35 8.13
N SER A 106 -21.08 10.03 7.42
CA SER A 106 -22.35 10.49 7.98
C SER A 106 -23.38 9.36 8.11
N SER A 107 -23.28 8.34 7.24
CA SER A 107 -24.18 7.19 7.20
C SER A 107 -23.49 5.96 6.61
N PHE A 108 -24.01 4.76 6.90
CA PHE A 108 -23.58 3.51 6.26
C PHE A 108 -23.73 3.55 4.72
N SER A 109 -24.66 4.37 4.20
CA SER A 109 -24.79 4.61 2.76
C SER A 109 -23.50 5.18 2.15
N ASP A 110 -22.78 6.03 2.88
CA ASP A 110 -21.52 6.64 2.43
C ASP A 110 -20.39 5.61 2.28
N ILE A 111 -20.46 4.51 3.03
CA ILE A 111 -19.55 3.36 2.90
C ILE A 111 -19.96 2.57 1.65
N GLY A 112 -21.25 2.40 1.40
CA GLY A 112 -21.78 1.76 0.20
C GLY A 112 -21.34 2.43 -1.11
N VAL A 113 -21.24 3.77 -1.12
CA VAL A 113 -20.75 4.57 -2.25
C VAL A 113 -19.33 4.15 -2.68
N LEU A 114 -18.46 3.72 -1.75
CA LEU A 114 -17.10 3.26 -2.05
C LEU A 114 -17.05 2.07 -3.01
N TYR A 115 -18.08 1.22 -2.95
CA TYR A 115 -18.21 0.01 -3.76
C TYR A 115 -19.15 0.18 -4.95
N LYS A 116 -20.08 1.15 -4.94
CA LYS A 116 -21.02 1.34 -6.06
C LYS A 116 -20.48 2.33 -7.07
N GLU A 117 -20.11 3.52 -6.60
CA GLU A 117 -19.75 4.69 -7.41
C GLU A 117 -18.24 4.95 -7.39
N GLY A 118 -17.56 4.69 -6.27
CA GLY A 118 -16.12 4.87 -6.10
C GLY A 118 -15.72 6.25 -5.55
N LEU A 119 -14.43 6.41 -5.23
CA LEU A 119 -13.93 7.54 -4.45
C LEU A 119 -14.03 8.88 -5.18
N LEU A 120 -13.78 8.92 -6.49
CA LEU A 120 -13.73 10.18 -7.24
C LEU A 120 -15.10 10.87 -7.36
N LEU A 121 -16.18 10.09 -7.42
CA LEU A 121 -17.55 10.62 -7.42
C LEU A 121 -17.91 11.22 -6.05
N LYS A 122 -17.55 10.57 -4.94
CA LYS A 122 -17.76 11.10 -3.57
C LYS A 122 -16.89 12.32 -3.26
N VAL A 123 -15.71 12.42 -3.88
CA VAL A 123 -14.80 13.55 -3.66
C VAL A 123 -15.29 14.81 -4.36
N GLY A 124 -16.15 14.70 -5.38
CA GLY A 124 -16.68 15.84 -6.10
C GLY A 124 -15.56 16.55 -6.87
N LEU A 125 -15.34 16.16 -8.12
CA LEU A 125 -14.38 16.77 -9.04
C LEU A 125 -14.73 18.23 -9.46
N GLN A 126 -15.48 18.96 -8.63
CA GLN A 126 -16.08 20.25 -8.97
C GLN A 126 -15.21 21.45 -8.55
N ASP A 127 -14.31 21.34 -7.56
CA ASP A 127 -13.51 22.50 -7.17
C ASP A 127 -12.27 22.64 -8.07
N GLU A 128 -12.02 23.84 -8.61
CA GLU A 128 -10.85 24.21 -9.41
C GLU A 128 -9.51 23.86 -8.74
N ILE A 129 -9.51 23.77 -7.41
CA ILE A 129 -8.36 23.39 -6.57
C ILE A 129 -7.89 21.96 -6.89
N TRP A 130 -8.81 21.03 -7.17
CA TRP A 130 -8.51 19.61 -7.43
C TRP A 130 -7.87 19.37 -8.79
N LYS A 131 -8.12 20.25 -9.77
CA LYS A 131 -7.56 20.13 -11.12
C LYS A 131 -6.08 20.44 -11.17
N ASN A 132 -5.49 21.10 -10.17
CA ASN A 132 -4.09 21.54 -10.20
C ASN A 132 -3.09 20.54 -9.63
N LEU A 133 -3.55 19.48 -8.95
CA LEU A 133 -2.69 18.44 -8.39
C LEU A 133 -2.17 17.47 -9.48
N PRO A 134 -0.85 17.33 -9.68
CA PRO A 134 -0.27 16.51 -10.76
C PRO A 134 -0.69 15.04 -10.72
N LEU A 135 -0.77 14.47 -9.52
CA LEU A 135 -1.15 13.07 -9.30
C LEU A 135 -2.59 12.80 -9.76
N LEU A 136 -3.51 13.75 -9.53
CA LEU A 136 -4.92 13.58 -9.89
C LEU A 136 -5.18 13.84 -11.38
N LYS A 137 -4.40 14.72 -12.03
CA LYS A 137 -4.42 14.86 -13.50
C LYS A 137 -4.09 13.54 -14.20
N ALA A 138 -3.14 12.76 -13.65
CA ALA A 138 -2.80 11.45 -14.18
C ALA A 138 -3.94 10.43 -13.98
N VAL A 139 -4.60 10.47 -12.82
CA VAL A 139 -5.76 9.61 -12.52
C VAL A 139 -6.96 9.92 -13.41
N ASN A 140 -7.28 11.19 -13.64
CA ASN A 140 -8.40 11.60 -14.49
C ASN A 140 -8.20 11.13 -15.95
N LYS A 141 -6.97 11.19 -16.46
CA LYS A 141 -6.64 10.65 -17.79
C LYS A 141 -6.82 9.14 -17.89
N ILE A 142 -6.58 8.40 -16.80
CA ILE A 142 -6.80 6.94 -16.71
C ILE A 142 -8.30 6.61 -16.60
N GLN A 143 -9.10 7.52 -16.04
CA GLN A 143 -10.54 7.35 -15.95
C GLN A 143 -11.24 7.60 -17.29
N GLU A 144 -10.82 8.61 -18.05
CA GLU A 144 -11.36 8.92 -19.39
C GLU A 144 -11.13 7.81 -20.41
N SER A 145 -10.13 6.95 -20.21
CA SER A 145 -9.86 5.78 -21.07
C SER A 145 -10.76 4.57 -20.77
N GLY A 146 -11.73 4.68 -19.87
CA GLY A 146 -12.75 3.65 -19.61
C GLY A 146 -12.36 2.53 -18.64
N GLU A 147 -11.11 2.49 -18.16
CA GLU A 147 -10.61 1.46 -17.24
C GLU A 147 -10.56 1.91 -15.75
N GLY A 148 -10.75 3.21 -15.49
CA GLY A 148 -10.22 3.86 -14.28
C GLY A 148 -11.22 4.33 -13.22
N GLN A 149 -12.24 3.54 -12.85
CA GLN A 149 -12.97 3.86 -11.62
C GLN A 149 -12.15 3.42 -10.40
N LEU A 150 -11.72 4.37 -9.56
CA LEU A 150 -11.18 4.11 -8.21
C LEU A 150 -12.30 3.68 -7.26
N LYS A 151 -12.91 2.55 -7.60
CA LYS A 151 -13.96 1.86 -6.88
C LYS A 151 -13.33 0.72 -6.09
N TYR A 152 -13.92 0.34 -4.96
CA TYR A 152 -13.56 -0.90 -4.28
C TYR A 152 -14.35 -2.07 -4.84
N ASP A 153 -13.78 -3.26 -4.78
CA ASP A 153 -14.50 -4.47 -5.14
C ASP A 153 -15.59 -4.73 -4.08
N THR A 154 -16.80 -5.04 -4.52
CA THR A 154 -17.91 -5.29 -3.61
C THR A 154 -17.60 -6.51 -2.73
N PRO A 155 -17.59 -6.38 -1.39
CA PRO A 155 -17.26 -7.49 -0.52
C PRO A 155 -18.35 -8.56 -0.60
N LYS A 156 -17.94 -9.82 -0.54
CA LYS A 156 -18.86 -10.98 -0.72
C LYS A 156 -20.00 -11.01 0.30
N ILE A 157 -19.79 -10.46 1.49
CA ILE A 157 -20.82 -10.39 2.54
C ILE A 157 -22.00 -9.48 2.13
N LEU A 158 -21.77 -8.50 1.25
CA LEU A 158 -22.81 -7.61 0.73
C LEU A 158 -23.43 -8.14 -0.56
N SER A 159 -22.85 -9.17 -1.20
CA SER A 159 -23.38 -9.77 -2.43
C SER A 159 -24.29 -10.96 -2.19
N SER A 160 -24.29 -11.54 -0.98
CA SER A 160 -25.28 -12.54 -0.60
C SER A 160 -26.53 -11.82 -0.14
N GLU A 161 -27.65 -12.03 -0.83
CA GLU A 161 -28.96 -11.66 -0.27
C GLU A 161 -29.11 -12.42 1.06
N TYR A 162 -29.15 -11.67 2.16
CA TYR A 162 -29.47 -12.22 3.46
C TYR A 162 -30.96 -12.56 3.43
N ILE A 163 -31.29 -13.83 3.19
CA ILE A 163 -32.65 -14.36 3.36
C ILE A 163 -32.76 -14.78 4.84
N PRO A 164 -33.40 -13.98 5.72
CA PRO A 164 -33.69 -14.46 7.05
C PRO A 164 -34.67 -15.64 6.97
N CYS A 165 -34.35 -16.72 7.69
CA CYS A 165 -35.18 -17.92 7.83
C CYS A 165 -36.55 -17.63 8.45
#